data_AF-A0AA36DKQ8-F1
#
_entry.id   AF-A0AA36DKQ8-F1
#
_cell.length_a   1.000
_cell.length_b   1.000
_cell.length_c   1.000
_cell.angle_alpha   90.00
_cell.angle_beta   90.00
_cell.angle_gamma   90.00
#
_symmetry.space_group_name_H-M   'P 1'
#
loop_
_entity.id
_entity.type
_entity.pdbx_description
1 polymer ?
#
loop_
_entity_poly.entity_id
_entity_poly.type
_entity_poly.pdbx_seq_one_letter_code
_entity_poly.pdbx_strand_id
1 'polypeptide(L)'
;MLRVIVISTILVISAQDCSTPSGTRDTFGQYLNCMKQGLDQNYELYENEIREHGRKAALACFSPTIEEGNKNDRCVLNANDLNQVAWDRHGPLRDCTICRTFASGALKALKSTPAEDQKCIRTEITKAIAREANFCLQKKIPNFAGVPDIPDIEEGSFAYRDSVISYLSDHILINSRLAFCGERKPARAANTNKCLNNPFVGYLSEHCKVLASCDSRVATGTCATTIPQTRTATCQCITDARDELKKRINSISGVFNDLLSGGRGGIAIGSANKVDICVSSIKKQMITPVNDWVTVIDSALSTCIKKKPAGQNLGMEAMLNVGCRKVFADTTGTAATQLKTGFDFVNNLIDAMVERSGRFCGSHCLQN
;
A
#
# COMPACT_ATOMS: atom_id res chain seq x y z
N MET A 1 -45.23 -24.89 -29.48
CA MET A 1 -45.03 -25.00 -28.01
C MET A 1 -43.53 -25.05 -27.74
N LEU A 2 -42.91 -23.92 -27.43
CA LEU A 2 -41.48 -23.85 -27.09
C LEU A 2 -41.39 -23.77 -25.55
N ARG A 3 -40.80 -24.79 -24.91
CA ARG A 3 -40.56 -24.79 -23.47
C ARG A 3 -39.31 -23.96 -23.16
N VAL A 4 -39.51 -22.86 -22.45
CA VAL A 4 -38.45 -22.08 -21.80
C VAL A 4 -37.90 -22.92 -20.63
N ILE A 5 -36.63 -23.30 -20.68
CA ILE A 5 -35.92 -23.88 -19.53
C ILE A 5 -35.29 -22.71 -18.79
N VAL A 6 -35.94 -22.28 -17.70
CA VAL A 6 -35.35 -21.38 -16.72
C VAL A 6 -34.40 -22.22 -15.85
N ILE A 7 -33.10 -22.09 -16.08
CA ILE A 7 -32.09 -22.66 -15.19
C ILE A 7 -32.09 -21.80 -13.93
N SER A 8 -32.75 -22.30 -12.88
CA SER A 8 -32.64 -21.73 -11.53
C SER A 8 -31.27 -22.08 -10.98
N THR A 9 -30.39 -21.08 -10.89
CA THR A 9 -29.15 -21.17 -10.12
C THR A 9 -29.50 -21.31 -8.64
N ILE A 10 -29.36 -22.54 -8.13
CA ILE A 10 -29.43 -22.82 -6.70
C ILE A 10 -28.26 -22.11 -6.03
N LEU A 11 -28.55 -21.01 -5.34
CA LEU A 11 -27.64 -20.41 -4.37
C LEU A 11 -27.46 -21.45 -3.25
N VAL A 12 -26.29 -22.08 -3.20
CA VAL A 12 -25.88 -22.89 -2.06
C VAL A 12 -25.76 -21.94 -0.88
N ILE A 13 -26.75 -21.96 0.01
CA ILE A 13 -26.64 -21.32 1.32
C ILE A 13 -25.66 -22.17 2.11
N SER A 14 -24.36 -21.84 2.01
CA SER A 14 -23.35 -22.41 2.88
C SER A 14 -23.75 -22.06 4.31
N ALA A 15 -24.01 -23.07 5.13
CA ALA A 15 -24.26 -22.86 6.55
C ALA A 15 -23.07 -22.11 7.15
N GLN A 16 -23.32 -20.93 7.70
CA GLN A 16 -22.29 -20.11 8.33
C GLN A 16 -21.97 -20.71 9.69
N ASP A 17 -20.70 -21.03 9.90
CA ASP A 17 -20.21 -21.51 11.18
C ASP A 17 -19.14 -20.56 11.69
N CYS A 18 -19.39 -19.89 12.81
CA CYS A 18 -18.38 -19.15 13.56
C CYS A 18 -18.28 -19.64 15.00
N SER A 19 -18.68 -20.88 15.26
CA SER A 19 -18.52 -21.55 16.56
C SER A 19 -17.13 -22.15 16.73
N THR A 20 -16.44 -22.43 15.61
CA THR A 20 -15.07 -22.95 15.61
C THR A 20 -14.10 -21.96 14.94
N PRO A 21 -12.80 -21.99 15.30
CA PRO A 21 -11.79 -21.20 14.61
C PRO A 21 -11.72 -21.49 13.10
N SER A 22 -11.83 -22.77 12.69
CA SER A 22 -11.80 -23.15 11.27
C SER A 22 -13.04 -22.62 10.53
N GLY A 23 -14.25 -22.81 11.09
CA GLY A 23 -15.47 -22.27 10.50
C GLY A 23 -15.42 -20.76 10.35
N THR A 24 -14.86 -20.06 11.35
CA THR A 24 -14.68 -18.60 11.29
C THR A 24 -13.76 -18.20 10.15
N ARG A 25 -12.62 -18.91 9.97
CA ARG A 25 -11.69 -18.68 8.84
C ARG A 25 -12.38 -18.89 7.49
N ASP A 26 -13.14 -19.97 7.34
CA ASP A 26 -13.82 -20.29 6.08
C ASP A 26 -14.92 -19.28 5.76
N THR A 27 -15.72 -18.90 6.76
CA THR A 27 -16.76 -17.87 6.64
C THR A 27 -16.13 -16.51 6.32
N PHE A 28 -14.98 -16.17 6.91
CA PHE A 28 -14.25 -14.96 6.54
C PHE A 28 -13.70 -15.01 5.11
N GLY A 29 -13.26 -16.18 4.63
CA GLY A 29 -12.90 -16.38 3.22
C GLY A 29 -14.09 -16.17 2.27
N GLN A 30 -15.27 -16.67 2.63
CA GLN A 30 -16.51 -16.42 1.88
C GLN A 30 -16.89 -14.93 1.86
N TYR A 31 -16.68 -14.23 2.98
CA TYR A 31 -16.86 -12.78 3.06
C TYR A 31 -15.94 -12.03 2.09
N LEU A 32 -14.64 -12.37 2.05
CA LEU A 32 -13.69 -11.75 1.13
C LEU A 32 -14.04 -12.03 -0.34
N ASN A 33 -14.55 -13.22 -0.64
CA ASN A 33 -15.04 -13.56 -1.98
C ASN A 33 -16.31 -12.76 -2.36
N CYS A 34 -17.20 -12.50 -1.40
CA CYS A 34 -18.33 -11.58 -1.62
C CYS A 34 -17.82 -10.18 -1.99
N MET A 35 -16.83 -9.66 -1.25
CA MET A 35 -16.23 -8.36 -1.54
C MET A 35 -15.65 -8.30 -2.95
N LYS A 36 -14.89 -9.34 -3.35
CA LYS A 36 -14.35 -9.45 -4.70
C LYS A 36 -15.46 -9.41 -5.75
N GLN A 37 -16.48 -10.26 -5.61
CA GLN A 37 -17.59 -10.33 -6.58
C GLN A 37 -18.33 -8.99 -6.70
N GLY A 38 -18.59 -8.32 -5.57
CA GLY A 38 -19.26 -7.02 -5.58
C GLY A 38 -18.44 -5.91 -6.24
N LEU A 39 -17.12 -5.91 -6.03
CA LEU A 39 -16.19 -5.00 -6.68
C LEU A 39 -16.06 -5.28 -8.18
N ASP A 40 -15.89 -6.54 -8.57
CA ASP A 40 -15.69 -6.95 -9.97
C ASP A 40 -16.92 -6.65 -10.84
N GLN A 41 -18.14 -6.74 -10.29
CA GLN A 41 -19.38 -6.47 -11.02
C GLN A 41 -19.47 -5.06 -11.60
N ASN A 42 -18.91 -4.06 -10.91
CA ASN A 42 -18.95 -2.65 -11.31
C ASN A 42 -17.60 -1.97 -11.09
N TYR A 43 -16.50 -2.63 -11.48
CA TYR A 43 -15.15 -2.17 -11.16
C TYR A 43 -14.88 -0.72 -11.57
N GLU A 44 -15.38 -0.30 -12.73
CA GLU A 44 -15.27 1.08 -13.23
C GLU A 44 -15.83 2.11 -12.27
N LEU A 45 -17.03 1.84 -11.73
CA LEU A 45 -17.73 2.74 -10.81
C LEU A 45 -16.87 2.98 -9.58
N TYR A 46 -16.34 1.90 -8.99
CA TYR A 46 -15.51 2.00 -7.78
C TYR A 46 -14.15 2.65 -8.09
N GLU A 47 -13.55 2.38 -9.24
CA GLU A 47 -12.29 3.01 -9.63
C GLU A 47 -12.46 4.53 -9.84
N ASN A 48 -13.54 4.94 -10.50
CA ASN A 48 -13.87 6.36 -10.66
C ASN A 48 -14.18 7.01 -9.31
N GLU A 49 -14.98 6.35 -8.46
CA GLU A 49 -15.31 6.82 -7.11
C GLU A 49 -14.04 7.06 -6.30
N ILE A 50 -13.13 6.09 -6.22
CA ILE A 50 -11.87 6.20 -5.47
C ILE A 50 -11.03 7.37 -5.97
N ARG A 51 -10.89 7.51 -7.28
CA ARG A 51 -10.10 8.60 -7.89
C ARG A 51 -10.70 9.97 -7.57
N GLU A 52 -11.99 10.14 -7.82
CA GLU A 52 -12.67 11.43 -7.68
C GLU A 52 -12.83 11.83 -6.21
N HIS A 53 -13.24 10.88 -5.37
CA HIS A 53 -13.37 11.11 -3.94
C HIS A 53 -12.01 11.30 -3.28
N GLY A 54 -10.95 10.60 -3.71
CA GLY A 54 -9.59 10.82 -3.22
C GLY A 54 -9.09 12.24 -3.48
N ARG A 55 -9.27 12.77 -4.70
CA ARG A 55 -8.94 14.16 -5.02
C ARG A 55 -9.78 15.15 -4.22
N LYS A 56 -11.10 14.92 -4.15
CA LYS A 56 -12.01 15.78 -3.36
C LYS A 56 -11.63 15.78 -1.88
N ALA A 57 -11.25 14.62 -1.33
CA ALA A 57 -10.79 14.49 0.05
C ALA A 57 -9.53 15.32 0.30
N ALA A 58 -8.55 15.24 -0.60
CA ALA A 58 -7.34 16.05 -0.51
C ALA A 58 -7.66 17.56 -0.51
N LEU A 59 -8.52 18.01 -1.42
CA LEU A 59 -8.94 19.41 -1.51
C LEU A 59 -9.77 19.90 -0.31
N ALA A 60 -10.50 19.00 0.36
CA ALA A 60 -11.27 19.32 1.55
C ALA A 60 -10.42 19.33 2.83
N CYS A 61 -9.42 18.45 2.93
CA CYS A 61 -8.65 18.22 4.15
C CYS A 61 -7.30 18.94 4.22
N PHE A 62 -6.77 19.37 3.07
CA PHE A 62 -5.60 20.24 3.00
C PHE A 62 -6.02 21.69 2.79
N SER A 63 -5.19 22.61 3.24
CA SER A 63 -5.33 24.02 2.90
C SER A 63 -4.57 24.36 1.62
N PRO A 64 -5.10 25.25 0.77
CA PRO A 64 -4.47 25.64 -0.50
C PRO A 64 -3.24 26.53 -0.31
N THR A 65 -3.14 27.23 0.83
CA THR A 65 -2.06 28.19 1.14
C THR A 65 -1.52 28.00 2.56
N ILE A 66 -0.34 28.58 2.84
CA ILE A 66 0.29 28.54 4.17
C ILE A 66 -0.53 29.31 5.19
N GLU A 67 -1.09 30.46 4.79
CA GLU A 67 -1.94 31.31 5.63
C GLU A 67 -3.18 30.54 6.10
N GLU A 68 -3.88 29.87 5.17
CA GLU A 68 -5.05 29.04 5.51
C GLU A 68 -4.66 27.82 6.33
N GLY A 69 -3.53 27.17 6.00
CA GLY A 69 -3.03 26.03 6.77
C GLY A 69 -2.70 26.38 8.22
N ASN A 70 -2.25 27.62 8.46
CA ASN A 70 -2.04 28.14 9.81
C ASN A 70 -3.36 28.42 10.54
N LYS A 71 -4.36 28.97 9.84
CA LYS A 71 -5.67 29.28 10.42
C LYS A 71 -6.49 28.03 10.76
N ASN A 72 -6.49 27.05 9.87
CA ASN A 72 -7.34 25.85 9.97
C ASN A 72 -6.63 24.66 10.62
N ASP A 73 -5.35 24.84 11.00
CA ASP A 73 -4.44 23.79 11.44
C ASP A 73 -4.46 22.55 10.50
N ARG A 74 -4.29 22.81 9.20
CA ARG A 74 -4.20 21.79 8.15
C ARG A 74 -2.90 21.92 7.37
N CYS A 75 -2.37 20.80 6.92
CA CYS A 75 -1.24 20.77 5.99
C CYS A 75 -1.62 21.43 4.66
N VAL A 76 -0.60 21.89 3.92
CA VAL A 76 -0.78 22.62 2.67
C VAL A 76 -0.62 21.69 1.48
N LEU A 77 -1.58 21.71 0.58
CA LEU A 77 -1.53 21.09 -0.74
C LEU A 77 -2.42 21.91 -1.69
N ASN A 78 -1.83 22.38 -2.78
CA ASN A 78 -2.55 23.17 -3.77
C ASN A 78 -3.26 22.23 -4.76
N ALA A 79 -4.43 22.62 -5.27
CA ALA A 79 -5.13 21.84 -6.29
C ALA A 79 -4.26 21.56 -7.53
N ASN A 80 -3.40 22.51 -7.90
CA ASN A 80 -2.46 22.33 -9.02
C ASN A 80 -1.40 21.26 -8.75
N ASP A 81 -1.09 20.94 -7.49
CA ASP A 81 -0.17 19.84 -7.17
C ASP A 81 -0.76 18.49 -7.64
N LEU A 82 -2.09 18.31 -7.55
CA LEU A 82 -2.79 17.08 -7.99
C LEU A 82 -2.94 16.96 -9.51
N ASN A 83 -2.70 18.05 -10.25
CA ASN A 83 -2.61 18.01 -11.70
C ASN A 83 -1.22 17.57 -12.19
N GLN A 84 -0.23 17.53 -11.29
CA GLN A 84 1.09 17.02 -11.59
C GLN A 84 1.16 15.52 -11.34
N VAL A 85 2.07 14.86 -12.04
CA VAL A 85 2.37 13.46 -11.79
C VAL A 85 3.48 13.36 -10.74
N ALA A 86 3.34 12.46 -9.76
CA ALA A 86 4.19 12.41 -8.56
C ALA A 86 5.70 12.26 -8.87
N TRP A 87 6.01 11.60 -9.98
CA TRP A 87 7.38 11.30 -10.43
C TRP A 87 7.86 12.19 -11.58
N ASP A 88 7.06 13.17 -12.00
CA ASP A 88 7.47 14.14 -13.01
C ASP A 88 8.37 15.23 -12.44
N ARG A 89 8.88 16.10 -13.33
CA ARG A 89 9.79 17.21 -12.99
C ARG A 89 9.19 18.24 -12.04
N HIS A 90 7.87 18.23 -11.84
CA HIS A 90 7.17 19.12 -10.92
C HIS A 90 6.62 18.41 -9.69
N GLY A 91 6.73 17.08 -9.62
CA GLY A 91 6.29 16.28 -8.48
C GLY A 91 7.28 16.28 -7.30
N PRO A 92 6.97 15.55 -6.21
CA PRO A 92 7.82 15.42 -5.03
C PRO A 92 9.23 14.91 -5.32
N LEU A 93 9.43 14.23 -6.47
CA LEU A 93 10.74 13.72 -6.88
C LEU A 93 11.57 14.70 -7.72
N ARG A 94 11.11 15.94 -7.94
CA ARG A 94 11.78 16.89 -8.85
C ARG A 94 13.28 17.07 -8.58
N ASP A 95 13.65 17.16 -7.29
CA ASP A 95 15.00 17.43 -6.81
C ASP A 95 15.81 16.13 -6.60
N CYS A 96 15.23 14.97 -6.93
CA CYS A 96 15.83 13.66 -6.80
C CYS A 96 15.91 12.94 -8.16
N THR A 97 16.99 13.19 -8.90
CA THR A 97 17.25 12.54 -10.20
C THR A 97 17.23 11.01 -10.09
N ILE A 98 17.80 10.46 -9.02
CA ILE A 98 17.81 9.01 -8.74
C ILE A 98 16.38 8.47 -8.61
N CYS A 99 15.55 9.14 -7.80
CA CYS A 99 14.17 8.76 -7.58
C CYS A 99 13.34 8.82 -8.86
N ARG A 100 13.53 9.86 -9.68
CA ARG A 100 12.84 10.00 -10.97
C ARG A 100 13.17 8.87 -11.92
N THR A 101 14.44 8.45 -11.99
CA THR A 101 14.84 7.29 -12.81
C THR A 101 14.16 6.02 -12.33
N PHE A 102 14.15 5.78 -11.01
CA PHE A 102 13.51 4.59 -10.44
C PHE A 102 11.99 4.60 -10.64
N ALA A 103 11.32 5.71 -10.34
CA ALA A 103 9.88 5.84 -10.54
C ALA A 103 9.50 5.65 -12.01
N SER A 104 10.23 6.25 -12.95
CA SER A 104 10.03 6.05 -14.39
C SER A 104 10.20 4.58 -14.80
N GLY A 105 11.18 3.89 -14.22
CA GLY A 105 11.41 2.46 -14.43
C GLY A 105 10.25 1.60 -13.91
N ALA A 106 9.81 1.84 -12.67
CA ALA A 106 8.69 1.14 -12.05
C ALA A 106 7.39 1.32 -12.84
N LEU A 107 7.13 2.52 -13.36
CA LEU A 107 5.93 2.79 -14.17
C LEU A 107 6.00 2.17 -15.55
N LYS A 108 7.17 2.23 -16.18
CA LYS A 108 7.38 1.55 -17.46
C LYS A 108 7.13 0.05 -17.27
N ALA A 109 7.61 -0.53 -16.17
CA ALA A 109 7.28 -1.89 -15.79
C ALA A 109 5.77 -2.06 -15.62
N LEU A 110 5.10 -1.30 -14.75
CA LEU A 110 3.63 -1.36 -14.57
C LEU A 110 2.83 -1.27 -15.87
N LYS A 111 3.22 -0.37 -16.80
CA LYS A 111 2.54 -0.20 -18.09
C LYS A 111 2.82 -1.32 -19.09
N SER A 112 3.97 -1.99 -18.99
CA SER A 112 4.43 -3.00 -19.94
C SER A 112 4.22 -4.45 -19.46
N THR A 113 4.04 -4.65 -18.15
CA THR A 113 3.79 -5.96 -17.55
C THR A 113 2.40 -6.44 -17.94
N PRO A 114 2.25 -7.63 -18.53
CA PRO A 114 0.96 -8.22 -18.88
C PRO A 114 0.03 -8.43 -17.66
N ALA A 115 -1.29 -8.50 -17.90
CA ALA A 115 -2.29 -8.66 -16.84
C ALA A 115 -2.01 -9.85 -15.90
N GLU A 116 -1.67 -11.02 -16.46
CA GLU A 116 -1.36 -12.23 -15.69
C GLU A 116 -0.12 -12.07 -14.80
N ASP A 117 0.91 -11.40 -15.31
CA ASP A 117 2.14 -11.13 -14.56
C ASP A 117 1.86 -10.12 -13.44
N GLN A 118 1.01 -9.09 -13.69
CA GLN A 118 0.57 -8.15 -12.64
C GLN A 118 -0.26 -8.84 -11.56
N LYS A 119 -1.19 -9.72 -11.95
CA LYS A 119 -2.00 -10.53 -11.02
C LYS A 119 -1.10 -11.42 -10.16
N CYS A 120 -0.11 -12.06 -10.75
CA CYS A 120 0.89 -12.84 -10.02
C CYS A 120 1.64 -11.97 -9.00
N ILE A 121 2.14 -10.79 -9.39
CA ILE A 121 2.84 -9.88 -8.47
C ILE A 121 1.93 -9.49 -7.31
N ARG A 122 0.70 -9.04 -7.60
CA ARG A 122 -0.28 -8.67 -6.55
C ARG A 122 -0.56 -9.83 -5.61
N THR A 123 -0.67 -11.04 -6.14
CA THR A 123 -0.91 -12.26 -5.34
C THR A 123 0.24 -12.54 -4.38
N GLU A 124 1.49 -12.47 -4.84
CA GLU A 124 2.66 -12.71 -3.98
C GLU A 124 2.83 -11.63 -2.90
N ILE A 125 2.59 -10.36 -3.25
CA ILE A 125 2.60 -9.26 -2.26
C ILE A 125 1.45 -9.42 -1.24
N THR A 126 0.25 -9.77 -1.70
CA THR A 126 -0.91 -9.98 -0.84
C THR A 126 -0.70 -11.15 0.14
N LYS A 127 -0.07 -12.24 -0.31
CA LYS A 127 0.33 -13.35 0.58
C LYS A 127 1.30 -12.89 1.66
N ALA A 128 2.28 -12.05 1.33
CA ALA A 128 3.21 -11.50 2.30
C ALA A 128 2.51 -10.61 3.35
N ILE A 129 1.57 -9.78 2.92
CA ILE A 129 0.73 -8.95 3.80
C ILE A 129 -0.14 -9.84 4.69
N ALA A 130 -0.75 -10.90 4.15
CA ALA A 130 -1.55 -11.85 4.92
C ALA A 130 -0.72 -12.55 6.00
N ARG A 131 0.57 -12.85 5.75
CA ARG A 131 1.49 -13.38 6.77
C ARG A 131 1.72 -12.39 7.92
N GLU A 132 1.92 -11.10 7.63
CA GLU A 132 2.04 -10.07 8.67
C GLU A 132 0.75 -9.97 9.51
N ALA A 133 -0.40 -9.90 8.82
CA ALA A 133 -1.69 -9.82 9.47
C ALA A 133 -1.94 -11.03 10.36
N ASN A 134 -1.62 -12.23 9.86
CA ASN A 134 -1.73 -13.48 10.62
C ASN A 134 -0.85 -13.48 11.87
N PHE A 135 0.42 -13.11 11.74
CA PHE A 135 1.35 -13.05 12.87
C PHE A 135 0.89 -12.05 13.95
N CYS A 136 0.35 -10.91 13.52
CA CYS A 136 -0.23 -9.93 14.42
C CYS A 136 -1.50 -10.45 15.11
N LEU A 137 -2.41 -11.10 14.37
CA LEU A 137 -3.67 -11.64 14.90
C LEU A 137 -3.46 -12.80 15.87
N GLN A 138 -2.50 -13.68 15.61
CA GLN A 138 -2.16 -14.78 16.53
C GLN A 138 -1.75 -14.29 17.93
N LYS A 139 -1.26 -13.05 18.04
CA LYS A 139 -0.94 -12.43 19.34
C LYS A 139 -2.15 -11.76 19.99
N LYS A 140 -3.17 -11.36 19.21
CA LYS A 140 -4.35 -10.61 19.67
C LYS A 140 -5.55 -11.50 19.93
N ILE A 141 -5.70 -12.62 19.21
CA ILE A 141 -6.85 -13.51 19.25
C ILE A 141 -6.38 -14.92 19.62
N PRO A 142 -6.73 -15.42 20.82
CA PRO A 142 -6.42 -16.80 21.21
C PRO A 142 -6.99 -17.82 20.22
N ASN A 143 -6.21 -18.84 19.88
CA ASN A 143 -6.61 -19.92 18.95
C ASN A 143 -7.05 -19.44 17.56
N PHE A 144 -6.52 -18.30 17.08
CA PHE A 144 -6.79 -17.81 15.74
C PHE A 144 -6.38 -18.84 14.67
N ALA A 145 -7.34 -19.32 13.87
CA ALA A 145 -7.12 -20.34 12.83
C ALA A 145 -6.35 -19.85 11.61
N GLY A 146 -6.14 -18.54 11.53
CA GLY A 146 -5.36 -17.90 10.49
C GLY A 146 -6.18 -17.04 9.54
N VAL A 147 -5.50 -16.11 8.87
CA VAL A 147 -6.10 -15.29 7.81
C VAL A 147 -6.33 -16.21 6.59
N PRO A 148 -7.54 -16.29 6.01
CA PRO A 148 -7.78 -17.00 4.77
C PRO A 148 -7.03 -16.31 3.61
N ASP A 149 -6.89 -17.01 2.48
CA ASP A 149 -6.31 -16.38 1.30
C ASP A 149 -7.14 -15.15 0.89
N ILE A 150 -6.48 -14.00 0.78
CA ILE A 150 -7.13 -12.77 0.34
C ILE A 150 -7.21 -12.83 -1.19
N PRO A 151 -8.42 -12.81 -1.78
CA PRO A 151 -8.57 -12.89 -3.22
C PRO A 151 -8.07 -11.59 -3.90
N ASP A 152 -7.70 -11.66 -5.18
CA ASP A 152 -7.30 -10.49 -5.95
C ASP A 152 -8.52 -9.59 -6.23
N ILE A 153 -8.75 -8.61 -5.35
CA ILE A 153 -9.82 -7.62 -5.47
C ILE A 153 -9.49 -6.50 -6.48
N GLU A 154 -8.32 -6.57 -7.11
CA GLU A 154 -7.83 -5.62 -8.12
C GLU A 154 -7.77 -6.27 -9.51
N GLU A 155 -8.47 -7.39 -9.74
CA GLU A 155 -8.43 -8.10 -11.03
C GLU A 155 -8.92 -7.22 -12.19
N GLY A 156 -9.99 -6.44 -11.97
CA GLY A 156 -10.49 -5.48 -12.95
C GLY A 156 -9.57 -4.29 -13.24
N SER A 157 -8.54 -4.05 -12.40
CA SER A 157 -7.65 -2.88 -12.50
C SER A 157 -6.93 -2.75 -13.85
N PHE A 158 -6.68 -3.87 -14.53
CA PHE A 158 -5.93 -3.88 -15.79
C PHE A 158 -6.64 -3.10 -16.91
N ALA A 159 -7.98 -3.18 -16.97
CA ALA A 159 -8.77 -2.43 -17.95
C ALA A 159 -8.75 -0.92 -17.68
N TYR A 160 -8.44 -0.51 -16.44
CA TYR A 160 -8.46 0.89 -15.98
C TYR A 160 -7.06 1.39 -15.61
N ARG A 161 -5.99 0.87 -16.23
CA ARG A 161 -4.60 1.12 -15.84
C ARG A 161 -4.26 2.61 -15.66
N ASP A 162 -4.82 3.48 -16.50
CA ASP A 162 -4.49 4.91 -16.47
C ASP A 162 -5.15 5.59 -15.27
N SER A 163 -6.36 5.16 -14.89
CA SER A 163 -7.00 5.56 -13.62
C SER A 163 -6.21 5.05 -12.42
N VAL A 164 -5.74 3.80 -12.45
CA VAL A 164 -4.88 3.24 -11.39
C VAL A 164 -3.61 4.06 -11.24
N ILE A 165 -2.92 4.37 -12.34
CA ILE A 165 -1.70 5.19 -12.33
C ILE A 165 -1.98 6.60 -11.79
N SER A 166 -3.10 7.20 -12.17
CA SER A 166 -3.52 8.50 -11.62
C SER A 166 -3.74 8.43 -10.12
N TYR A 167 -4.45 7.41 -9.63
CA TYR A 167 -4.66 7.19 -8.19
C TYR A 167 -3.34 7.00 -7.45
N LEU A 168 -2.43 6.17 -7.97
CA LEU A 168 -1.11 5.95 -7.35
C LEU A 168 -0.32 7.26 -7.26
N SER A 169 -0.38 8.10 -8.31
CA SER A 169 0.25 9.43 -8.31
C SER A 169 -0.34 10.33 -7.23
N ASP A 170 -1.67 10.47 -7.19
CA ASP A 170 -2.36 11.32 -6.20
C ASP A 170 -2.05 10.84 -4.77
N HIS A 171 -2.09 9.52 -4.53
CA HIS A 171 -1.77 8.92 -3.23
C HIS A 171 -0.36 9.27 -2.77
N ILE A 172 0.63 9.14 -3.66
CA ILE A 172 2.03 9.46 -3.37
C ILE A 172 2.18 10.96 -3.09
N LEU A 173 1.53 11.83 -3.87
CA LEU A 173 1.56 13.29 -3.66
C LEU A 173 1.00 13.66 -2.29
N ILE A 174 -0.20 13.17 -1.97
CA ILE A 174 -0.91 13.45 -0.71
C ILE A 174 -0.07 12.99 0.49
N ASN A 175 0.41 11.75 0.46
CA ASN A 175 1.19 11.19 1.57
C ASN A 175 2.57 11.83 1.70
N SER A 176 3.22 12.19 0.59
CA SER A 176 4.49 12.93 0.62
C SER A 176 4.33 14.32 1.25
N ARG A 177 3.24 15.04 0.91
CA ARG A 177 2.93 16.34 1.54
C ARG A 177 2.61 16.20 3.01
N LEU A 178 1.86 15.16 3.38
CA LEU A 178 1.51 14.87 4.77
C LEU A 178 2.76 14.56 5.60
N ALA A 179 3.66 13.72 5.08
CA ALA A 179 4.93 13.39 5.74
C ALA A 179 5.81 14.63 5.92
N PHE A 180 6.01 15.42 4.85
CA PHE A 180 6.77 16.67 4.90
C PHE A 180 6.21 17.68 5.91
N CYS A 181 4.88 17.76 6.02
CA CYS A 181 4.19 18.56 7.01
C CYS A 181 4.44 18.01 8.43
N GLY A 182 4.35 16.69 8.61
CA GLY A 182 4.54 16.01 9.90
C GLY A 182 5.93 16.18 10.50
N GLU A 183 6.97 16.25 9.67
CA GLU A 183 8.35 16.53 10.11
C GLU A 183 8.48 17.91 10.82
N ARG A 184 7.64 18.88 10.47
CA ARG A 184 7.71 20.26 10.97
C ARG A 184 6.57 20.63 11.93
N LYS A 185 5.39 20.06 11.70
CA LYS A 185 4.13 20.37 12.37
C LYS A 185 3.34 19.05 12.58
N PRO A 186 3.75 18.20 13.54
CA PRO A 186 3.18 16.86 13.72
C PRO A 186 1.68 16.89 14.06
N ALA A 187 1.23 17.82 14.91
CA ALA A 187 -0.18 17.97 15.27
C ALA A 187 -1.05 18.32 14.05
N ARG A 188 -0.57 19.22 13.20
CA ARG A 188 -1.23 19.62 11.94
C ARG A 188 -1.35 18.44 10.97
N ALA A 189 -0.29 17.65 10.82
CA ALA A 189 -0.32 16.44 10.02
C ALA A 189 -1.31 15.41 10.57
N ALA A 190 -1.32 15.19 11.89
CA ALA A 190 -2.30 14.31 12.52
C ALA A 190 -3.74 14.79 12.29
N ASN A 191 -3.99 16.10 12.37
CA ASN A 191 -5.30 16.68 12.09
C ASN A 191 -5.70 16.45 10.63
N THR A 192 -4.88 16.83 9.66
CA THR A 192 -5.14 16.56 8.23
C THR A 192 -5.38 15.08 7.96
N ASN A 193 -4.55 14.19 8.51
CA ASN A 193 -4.72 12.74 8.38
C ASN A 193 -6.08 12.26 8.93
N LYS A 194 -6.48 12.79 10.09
CA LYS A 194 -7.80 12.48 10.68
C LYS A 194 -8.95 12.90 9.77
N CYS A 195 -8.83 14.02 9.06
CA CYS A 195 -9.85 14.44 8.08
C CYS A 195 -9.89 13.51 6.86
N LEU A 196 -8.74 13.08 6.33
CA LEU A 196 -8.68 12.21 5.15
C LEU A 196 -9.40 10.87 5.36
N ASN A 197 -9.52 10.39 6.61
CA ASN A 197 -10.25 9.17 6.93
C ASN A 197 -11.77 9.28 6.73
N ASN A 198 -12.34 10.49 6.88
CA ASN A 198 -13.76 10.76 6.64
C ASN A 198 -13.93 12.25 6.24
N PRO A 199 -13.61 12.60 4.98
CA PRO A 199 -13.42 13.97 4.54
C PRO A 199 -14.73 14.72 4.27
N PHE A 200 -15.80 14.01 3.90
CA PHE A 200 -17.11 14.57 3.59
C PHE A 200 -18.19 13.49 3.61
N VAL A 201 -19.45 13.91 3.77
CA VAL A 201 -20.62 13.00 3.76
C VAL A 201 -20.73 12.28 2.41
N GLY A 202 -20.86 10.96 2.44
CA GLY A 202 -20.94 10.12 1.24
C GLY A 202 -19.58 9.74 0.65
N TYR A 203 -18.48 9.98 1.38
CA TYR A 203 -17.16 9.51 0.97
C TYR A 203 -17.16 7.98 0.76
N LEU A 204 -16.80 7.57 -0.45
CA LEU A 204 -16.77 6.18 -0.92
C LEU A 204 -18.08 5.40 -0.67
N SER A 205 -19.22 6.07 -0.88
CA SER A 205 -20.55 5.50 -0.63
C SER A 205 -20.85 4.23 -1.44
N GLU A 206 -20.43 4.10 -2.70
CA GLU A 206 -20.66 2.90 -3.50
C GLU A 206 -19.86 1.72 -2.95
N HIS A 207 -18.59 1.97 -2.60
CA HIS A 207 -17.78 0.98 -1.89
C HIS A 207 -18.42 0.54 -0.55
N CYS A 208 -18.96 1.48 0.22
CA CYS A 208 -19.66 1.16 1.47
C CYS A 208 -20.93 0.32 1.27
N LYS A 209 -21.64 0.47 0.14
CA LYS A 209 -22.80 -0.39 -0.19
C LYS A 209 -22.38 -1.84 -0.40
N VAL A 210 -21.22 -2.10 -1.03
CA VAL A 210 -20.69 -3.47 -1.20
C VAL A 210 -20.37 -4.08 0.15
N LEU A 211 -19.67 -3.33 1.01
CA LEU A 211 -19.37 -3.77 2.39
C LEU A 211 -20.64 -4.11 3.16
N ALA A 212 -21.64 -3.22 3.14
CA ALA A 212 -22.92 -3.46 3.81
C ALA A 212 -23.66 -4.69 3.24
N SER A 213 -23.62 -4.89 1.92
CA SER A 213 -24.20 -6.07 1.27
C SER A 213 -23.50 -7.35 1.73
N CYS A 214 -22.17 -7.38 1.79
CA CYS A 214 -21.43 -8.55 2.27
C CYS A 214 -21.57 -8.77 3.77
N ASP A 215 -21.65 -7.70 4.57
CA ASP A 215 -21.93 -7.75 6.01
C ASP A 215 -23.31 -8.37 6.27
N SER A 216 -24.32 -8.01 5.46
CA SER A 216 -25.66 -8.61 5.55
C SER A 216 -25.67 -10.11 5.29
N ARG A 217 -24.75 -10.62 4.44
CA ARG A 217 -24.65 -12.05 4.17
C ARG A 217 -24.24 -12.80 5.41
N VAL A 218 -23.30 -12.28 6.20
CA VAL A 218 -22.77 -12.93 7.41
C VAL A 218 -23.49 -12.53 8.71
N ALA A 219 -24.64 -11.86 8.60
CA ALA A 219 -25.39 -11.29 9.74
C ALA A 219 -26.20 -12.32 10.55
N THR A 220 -25.92 -13.62 10.42
CA THR A 220 -26.65 -14.68 11.11
C THR A 220 -25.83 -15.34 12.22
N GLY A 221 -26.48 -15.67 13.34
CA GLY A 221 -25.85 -16.37 14.47
C GLY A 221 -24.64 -15.63 15.05
N THR A 222 -23.62 -16.39 15.48
CA THR A 222 -22.37 -15.84 16.03
C THR A 222 -21.51 -15.15 14.98
N CYS A 223 -21.71 -15.44 13.69
CA CYS A 223 -20.95 -14.81 12.61
C CYS A 223 -21.23 -13.31 12.47
N ALA A 224 -22.43 -12.88 12.87
CA ALA A 224 -22.85 -11.47 12.83
C ALA A 224 -21.90 -10.54 13.60
N THR A 225 -21.24 -11.05 14.64
CA THR A 225 -20.26 -10.30 15.43
C THR A 225 -18.83 -10.73 15.12
N THR A 226 -18.57 -12.03 15.00
CA THR A 226 -17.21 -12.56 14.84
C THR A 226 -16.57 -12.13 13.51
N ILE A 227 -17.31 -12.11 12.40
CA ILE A 227 -16.75 -11.76 11.10
C ILE A 227 -16.40 -10.27 10.99
N PRO A 228 -17.28 -9.32 11.37
CA PRO A 228 -16.89 -7.90 11.42
C PRO A 228 -15.70 -7.64 12.35
N GLN A 229 -15.65 -8.29 13.52
CA GLN A 229 -14.51 -8.15 14.44
C GLN A 229 -13.21 -8.70 13.84
N THR A 230 -13.26 -9.86 13.19
CA THR A 230 -12.11 -10.47 12.51
C THR A 230 -11.61 -9.59 11.37
N ARG A 231 -12.53 -9.02 10.58
CA ARG A 231 -12.22 -8.04 9.52
C ARG A 231 -11.51 -6.82 10.09
N THR A 232 -12.10 -6.17 11.11
CA THR A 232 -11.51 -4.98 11.76
C THR A 232 -10.13 -5.28 12.34
N ALA A 233 -9.97 -6.41 13.03
CA ALA A 233 -8.69 -6.81 13.60
C ALA A 233 -7.64 -7.08 12.50
N THR A 234 -8.03 -7.76 11.41
CA THR A 234 -7.16 -8.02 10.25
C THR A 234 -6.67 -6.71 9.65
N CYS A 235 -7.58 -5.76 9.42
CA CYS A 235 -7.27 -4.46 8.85
C CYS A 235 -6.41 -3.57 9.75
N GLN A 236 -6.64 -3.64 11.07
CA GLN A 236 -5.75 -3.00 12.02
C GLN A 236 -4.35 -3.59 11.95
N CYS A 237 -4.22 -4.93 11.89
CA CYS A 237 -2.92 -5.57 11.77
C CYS A 237 -2.19 -5.26 10.45
N ILE A 238 -2.91 -5.14 9.33
CA ILE A 238 -2.34 -4.67 8.06
C ILE A 238 -1.83 -3.22 8.21
N THR A 239 -2.61 -2.36 8.86
CA THR A 239 -2.23 -0.97 9.13
C THR A 239 -1.01 -0.89 10.04
N ASP A 240 -0.97 -1.69 11.12
CA ASP A 240 0.16 -1.76 12.05
C ASP A 240 1.45 -2.19 11.33
N ALA A 241 1.37 -3.21 10.47
CA ALA A 241 2.52 -3.71 9.69
C ALA A 241 3.03 -2.66 8.70
N ARG A 242 2.11 -1.93 8.07
CA ARG A 242 2.41 -0.84 7.14
C ARG A 242 3.08 0.35 7.83
N ASP A 243 2.57 0.75 8.99
CA ASP A 243 3.15 1.83 9.79
C ASP A 243 4.53 1.44 10.36
N GLU A 244 4.72 0.17 10.70
CA GLU A 244 6.03 -0.36 11.10
C GLU A 244 7.03 -0.36 9.94
N LEU A 245 6.62 -0.76 8.72
CA LEU A 245 7.45 -0.66 7.52
C LEU A 245 7.84 0.80 7.23
N LYS A 246 6.88 1.73 7.33
CA LYS A 246 7.11 3.18 7.22
C LYS A 246 8.18 3.66 8.22
N LYS A 247 8.06 3.27 9.50
CA LYS A 247 9.03 3.62 10.54
C LYS A 247 10.42 3.07 10.24
N ARG A 248 10.51 1.81 9.81
CA ARG A 248 11.77 1.16 9.42
C ARG A 248 12.44 1.87 8.26
N ILE A 249 11.66 2.23 7.23
CA ILE A 249 12.18 2.97 6.08
C ILE A 249 12.67 4.37 6.49
N ASN A 250 11.94 5.09 7.34
CA ASN A 250 12.38 6.37 7.87
C ASN A 250 13.74 6.26 8.62
N SER A 251 13.98 5.14 9.30
CA SER A 251 15.23 4.87 10.02
C SER A 251 16.45 4.63 9.11
N ILE A 252 16.26 4.33 7.82
CA ILE A 252 17.35 4.11 6.85
C ILE A 252 18.26 5.34 6.76
N SER A 253 17.71 6.53 6.95
CA SER A 253 18.49 7.78 6.98
C SER A 253 19.59 7.76 8.05
N GLY A 254 19.31 7.13 9.21
CA GLY A 254 20.28 6.94 10.28
C GLY A 254 21.42 5.99 9.88
N VAL A 255 21.10 4.94 9.11
CA VAL A 255 22.10 4.00 8.58
C VAL A 255 23.15 4.73 7.73
N PHE A 256 22.74 5.68 6.89
CA PHE A 256 23.71 6.47 6.12
C PHE A 256 24.57 7.38 6.98
N ASN A 257 23.98 8.03 8.00
CA ASN A 257 24.74 8.86 8.93
C ASN A 257 25.78 8.04 9.69
N ASP A 258 25.44 6.83 10.14
CA ASP A 258 26.36 5.94 10.85
C ASP A 258 27.50 5.45 9.93
N LEU A 259 27.19 5.15 8.67
CA LEU A 259 28.18 4.70 7.68
C LEU A 259 29.10 5.82 7.19
N LEU A 260 28.62 7.07 7.15
CA LEU A 260 29.36 8.25 6.72
C LEU A 260 30.17 8.91 7.86
N SER A 261 29.72 8.81 9.11
CA SER A 261 30.34 9.49 10.27
C SER A 261 31.55 8.78 10.87
N GLY A 262 31.83 7.52 10.52
CA GLY A 262 33.14 6.88 10.76
C GLY A 262 33.65 6.89 12.22
N GLY A 263 32.78 6.83 13.23
CA GLY A 263 33.20 6.87 14.64
C GLY A 263 34.05 5.66 15.06
N ARG A 264 35.28 5.93 15.56
CA ARG A 264 36.25 5.10 16.37
C ARG A 264 36.07 3.57 16.49
N GLY A 265 35.72 2.93 15.39
CA GLY A 265 35.73 1.49 15.15
C GLY A 265 35.60 1.21 13.65
N GLY A 266 35.96 2.20 12.83
CA GLY A 266 35.71 2.24 11.39
C GLY A 266 36.32 1.03 10.71
N ILE A 267 35.46 0.22 10.09
CA ILE A 267 35.83 -0.93 9.30
C ILE A 267 36.72 -0.44 8.14
N ALA A 268 38.03 -0.60 8.30
CA ALA A 268 39.03 -0.40 7.26
C ALA A 268 38.93 -1.55 6.26
N ILE A 269 37.89 -1.54 5.43
CA ILE A 269 37.75 -2.50 4.34
C ILE A 269 37.41 -1.74 3.05
N GLY A 270 38.02 -2.16 1.94
CA GLY A 270 37.96 -1.50 0.63
C GLY A 270 36.55 -1.16 0.15
N SER A 271 36.46 -0.24 -0.81
CA SER A 271 35.21 0.36 -1.31
C SER A 271 34.10 -0.63 -1.68
N ALA A 272 34.44 -1.85 -2.15
CA ALA A 272 33.49 -2.91 -2.43
C ALA A 272 32.72 -3.37 -1.17
N ASN A 273 33.41 -3.51 -0.03
CA ASN A 273 32.79 -4.00 1.20
C ASN A 273 31.89 -2.94 1.87
N LYS A 274 32.16 -1.65 1.66
CA LYS A 274 31.30 -0.57 2.17
C LYS A 274 29.91 -0.58 1.53
N VAL A 275 29.84 -0.85 0.23
CA VAL A 275 28.57 -0.98 -0.50
C VAL A 275 27.79 -2.17 0.05
N ASP A 276 28.43 -3.32 0.22
CA ASP A 276 27.78 -4.54 0.74
C ASP A 276 27.29 -4.35 2.18
N ILE A 277 28.06 -3.68 3.03
CA ILE A 277 27.64 -3.32 4.40
C ILE A 277 26.43 -2.37 4.37
N CYS A 278 26.42 -1.38 3.48
CA CYS A 278 25.29 -0.47 3.30
C CYS A 278 24.03 -1.23 2.86
N VAL A 279 24.14 -2.06 1.83
CA VAL A 279 23.04 -2.90 1.32
C VAL A 279 22.52 -3.82 2.43
N SER A 280 23.41 -4.52 3.13
CA SER A 280 23.05 -5.42 4.23
C SER A 280 22.35 -4.69 5.38
N SER A 281 22.83 -3.50 5.74
CA SER A 281 22.25 -2.69 6.83
C SER A 281 20.85 -2.21 6.48
N ILE A 282 20.61 -1.81 5.23
CA ILE A 282 19.27 -1.45 4.76
C ILE A 282 18.35 -2.68 4.70
N LYS A 283 18.83 -3.80 4.17
CA LYS A 283 18.07 -5.07 4.13
C LYS A 283 17.60 -5.46 5.53
N LYS A 284 18.47 -5.36 6.55
CA LYS A 284 18.09 -5.63 7.95
C LYS A 284 16.93 -4.79 8.45
N GLN A 285 16.80 -3.52 8.03
CA GLN A 285 15.66 -2.68 8.40
C GLN A 285 14.35 -3.18 7.78
N MET A 286 14.43 -3.87 6.64
CA MET A 286 13.28 -4.40 5.89
C MET A 286 12.90 -5.84 6.26
N ILE A 287 13.52 -6.43 7.28
CA ILE A 287 13.18 -7.77 7.78
C ILE A 287 12.21 -7.66 8.96
N THR A 288 11.10 -8.38 8.88
CA THR A 288 10.15 -8.63 9.96
C THR A 288 10.29 -10.07 10.45
N PRO A 289 9.62 -10.47 11.55
CA PRO A 289 9.66 -11.87 12.00
C PRO A 289 9.12 -12.88 10.98
N VAL A 290 8.35 -12.44 9.98
CA VAL A 290 7.67 -13.33 9.01
C VAL A 290 7.97 -13.01 7.56
N ASN A 291 8.62 -11.89 7.24
CA ASN A 291 9.00 -11.52 5.87
C ASN A 291 10.38 -10.86 5.80
N ASP A 292 11.14 -11.20 4.76
CA ASP A 292 12.19 -10.33 4.21
C ASP A 292 11.56 -9.57 3.03
N TRP A 293 11.23 -8.30 3.21
CA TRP A 293 10.51 -7.53 2.19
C TRP A 293 11.32 -7.31 0.91
N VAL A 294 12.65 -7.29 0.98
CA VAL A 294 13.50 -7.19 -0.21
C VAL A 294 13.40 -8.48 -1.01
N THR A 295 13.53 -9.63 -0.34
CA THR A 295 13.37 -10.94 -0.99
C THR A 295 11.95 -11.15 -1.50
N VAL A 296 10.91 -10.77 -0.76
CA VAL A 296 9.52 -10.89 -1.20
C VAL A 296 9.30 -10.13 -2.52
N ILE A 297 9.75 -8.88 -2.61
CA ILE A 297 9.60 -8.07 -3.83
C ILE A 297 10.43 -8.67 -4.98
N ASP A 298 11.68 -9.02 -4.73
CA ASP A 298 12.58 -9.54 -5.77
C ASP A 298 12.13 -10.90 -6.30
N SER A 299 11.66 -11.79 -5.41
CA SER A 299 11.08 -13.08 -5.77
C SER A 299 9.76 -12.91 -6.52
N ALA A 300 8.88 -12.00 -6.11
CA ALA A 300 7.65 -11.72 -6.85
C ALA A 300 7.95 -11.23 -8.26
N LEU A 301 8.85 -10.25 -8.41
CA LEU A 301 9.26 -9.73 -9.72
C LEU A 301 9.93 -10.81 -10.57
N SER A 302 10.78 -11.66 -9.98
CA SER A 302 11.50 -12.69 -10.74
C SER A 302 10.62 -13.87 -11.15
N THR A 303 9.69 -14.30 -10.30
CA THR A 303 8.78 -15.41 -10.57
C THR A 303 7.68 -15.00 -11.54
N CYS A 304 7.15 -13.79 -11.39
CA CYS A 304 5.98 -13.36 -12.15
C CYS A 304 6.32 -12.74 -13.50
N ILE A 305 7.43 -12.01 -13.64
CA ILE A 305 7.78 -11.34 -14.91
C ILE A 305 8.49 -12.35 -15.82
N LYS A 306 7.73 -12.98 -16.72
CA LYS A 306 8.25 -14.03 -17.62
C LYS A 306 9.13 -13.47 -18.73
N LYS A 307 8.93 -12.20 -19.13
CA LYS A 307 9.73 -11.50 -20.14
C LYS A 307 10.30 -10.21 -19.55
N LYS A 308 11.47 -10.30 -18.91
CA LYS A 308 12.16 -9.12 -18.40
C LYS A 308 12.58 -8.23 -19.58
N PRO A 309 12.20 -6.93 -19.62
CA PRO A 309 12.72 -6.01 -20.61
C PRO A 309 14.25 -5.94 -20.51
N ALA A 310 14.95 -6.08 -21.63
CA ALA A 310 16.41 -6.05 -21.65
C ALA A 310 16.95 -4.76 -20.97
N GLY A 311 17.89 -4.92 -20.04
CA GLY A 311 18.53 -3.82 -19.32
C GLY A 311 17.74 -3.25 -18.12
N GLN A 312 16.59 -3.82 -17.75
CA GLN A 312 15.86 -3.40 -16.54
C GLN A 312 16.13 -4.34 -15.35
N ASN A 313 16.94 -3.88 -14.40
CA ASN A 313 16.98 -4.45 -13.06
C ASN A 313 15.92 -3.78 -12.20
N LEU A 314 14.76 -4.43 -12.07
CA LEU A 314 13.61 -3.94 -11.28
C LEU A 314 13.70 -4.34 -9.80
N GLY A 315 14.65 -5.20 -9.44
CA GLY A 315 14.80 -5.70 -8.07
C GLY A 315 15.26 -4.62 -7.10
N MET A 316 14.70 -4.65 -5.89
CA MET A 316 15.10 -3.86 -4.74
C MET A 316 16.60 -3.99 -4.48
N GLU A 317 17.17 -5.20 -4.52
CA GLU A 317 18.61 -5.39 -4.27
C GLU A 317 19.50 -4.64 -5.27
N ALA A 318 19.12 -4.59 -6.54
CA ALA A 318 19.85 -3.80 -7.53
C ALA A 318 19.74 -2.29 -7.26
N MET A 319 18.56 -1.83 -6.82
CA MET A 319 18.36 -0.43 -6.41
C MET A 319 19.21 -0.07 -5.20
N LEU A 320 19.27 -0.95 -4.19
CA LEU A 320 20.13 -0.77 -3.01
C LEU A 320 21.60 -0.64 -3.40
N ASN A 321 22.08 -1.52 -4.28
CA ASN A 321 23.46 -1.50 -4.77
C ASN A 321 23.81 -0.19 -5.48
N VAL A 322 22.96 0.28 -6.38
CA VAL A 322 23.17 1.55 -7.09
C VAL A 322 23.10 2.74 -6.14
N GLY A 323 22.13 2.73 -5.21
CA GLY A 323 21.96 3.76 -4.19
C GLY A 323 23.17 3.89 -3.28
N CYS A 324 23.60 2.78 -2.65
CA CYS A 324 24.75 2.74 -1.75
C CYS A 324 26.05 3.18 -2.46
N ARG A 325 26.28 2.75 -3.71
CA ARG A 325 27.44 3.22 -4.50
C ARG A 325 27.46 4.73 -4.67
N LYS A 326 26.29 5.33 -4.95
CA LYS A 326 26.17 6.78 -5.10
C LYS A 326 26.35 7.52 -3.79
N VAL A 327 25.86 6.99 -2.67
CA VAL A 327 26.08 7.58 -1.34
C VAL A 327 27.57 7.66 -1.00
N PHE A 328 28.35 6.60 -1.24
CA PHE A 328 29.79 6.64 -0.96
C PHE A 328 30.60 7.46 -1.96
N ALA A 329 30.08 7.66 -3.18
CA ALA A 329 30.72 8.52 -4.17
C ALA A 329 30.42 10.02 -3.94
N ASP A 330 29.39 10.34 -3.17
CA ASP A 330 28.97 11.71 -2.89
C ASP A 330 29.50 12.19 -1.52
N THR A 331 30.37 13.19 -1.56
CA THR A 331 30.93 13.83 -0.36
C THR A 331 30.06 14.96 0.19
N THR A 332 28.97 15.33 -0.49
CA THR A 332 28.10 16.46 -0.11
C THR A 332 26.92 16.05 0.77
N GLY A 333 26.60 14.75 0.87
CA GLY A 333 25.43 14.23 1.59
C GLY A 333 24.10 14.35 0.82
N THR A 334 24.13 14.91 -0.39
CA THR A 334 22.97 15.06 -1.28
C THR A 334 22.39 13.70 -1.69
N ALA A 335 23.25 12.73 -2.02
CA ALA A 335 22.88 11.39 -2.44
C ALA A 335 22.18 10.61 -1.32
N ALA A 336 22.58 10.78 -0.07
CA ALA A 336 21.90 10.15 1.08
C ALA A 336 20.47 10.70 1.24
N THR A 337 20.31 12.03 1.11
CA THR A 337 19.00 12.69 1.15
C THR A 337 18.11 12.23 -0.02
N GLN A 338 18.66 12.20 -1.24
CA GLN A 338 17.95 11.70 -2.42
C GLN A 338 17.56 10.23 -2.28
N LEU A 339 18.44 9.39 -1.73
CA LEU A 339 18.14 7.98 -1.54
C LEU A 339 17.02 7.77 -0.52
N LYS A 340 17.00 8.54 0.58
CA LYS A 340 15.84 8.59 1.50
C LYS A 340 14.55 8.91 0.76
N THR A 341 14.53 10.00 -0.03
CA THR A 341 13.36 10.37 -0.84
C THR A 341 12.92 9.24 -1.79
N GLY A 342 13.88 8.46 -2.30
CA GLY A 342 13.61 7.30 -3.13
C GLY A 342 12.91 6.17 -2.37
N PHE A 343 13.33 5.89 -1.14
CA PHE A 343 12.63 4.94 -0.28
C PHE A 343 11.26 5.43 0.16
N ASP A 344 11.11 6.72 0.48
CA ASP A 344 9.82 7.33 0.82
C ASP A 344 8.82 7.15 -0.33
N PHE A 345 9.29 7.28 -1.59
CA PHE A 345 8.50 6.98 -2.79
C PHE A 345 8.09 5.51 -2.89
N VAL A 346 9.03 4.58 -2.78
CA VAL A 346 8.74 3.13 -2.84
C VAL A 346 7.76 2.74 -1.74
N ASN A 347 7.94 3.29 -0.54
CA ASN A 347 7.05 3.10 0.58
C ASN A 347 5.64 3.61 0.27
N ASN A 348 5.49 4.83 -0.26
CA ASN A 348 4.18 5.37 -0.62
C ASN A 348 3.52 4.59 -1.76
N LEU A 349 4.31 4.01 -2.68
CA LEU A 349 3.81 3.12 -3.72
C LEU A 349 3.27 1.80 -3.13
N ILE A 350 4.04 1.15 -2.24
CA ILE A 350 3.60 -0.06 -1.53
C ILE A 350 2.35 0.24 -0.69
N ASP A 351 2.33 1.37 0.01
CA ASP A 351 1.19 1.85 0.80
C ASP A 351 -0.08 1.99 -0.04
N ALA A 352 0.04 2.60 -1.23
CA ALA A 352 -1.07 2.73 -2.17
C ALA A 352 -1.56 1.36 -2.68
N MET A 353 -0.63 0.43 -2.96
CA MET A 353 -0.99 -0.94 -3.37
C MET A 353 -1.71 -1.69 -2.24
N VAL A 354 -1.25 -1.56 -1.00
CA VAL A 354 -1.87 -2.17 0.18
C VAL A 354 -3.27 -1.60 0.42
N GLU A 355 -3.46 -0.28 0.30
CA GLU A 355 -4.77 0.35 0.45
C GLU A 355 -5.78 -0.18 -0.57
N ARG A 356 -5.34 -0.33 -1.82
CA ARG A 356 -6.14 -0.92 -2.91
C ARG A 356 -6.48 -2.39 -2.65
N SER A 357 -5.50 -3.20 -2.26
CA SER A 357 -5.72 -4.60 -1.86
C SER A 357 -6.49 -4.73 -0.52
N GLY A 358 -6.62 -3.64 0.22
CA GLY A 358 -7.31 -3.55 1.51
C GLY A 358 -8.74 -2.98 1.42
N ARG A 359 -9.36 -2.88 0.24
CA ARG A 359 -10.74 -2.35 0.09
C ARG A 359 -11.73 -3.03 1.04
N PHE A 360 -11.57 -4.32 1.35
CA PHE A 360 -12.40 -5.02 2.34
C PHE A 360 -12.35 -4.44 3.77
N CYS A 361 -11.45 -3.49 4.08
CA CYS A 361 -11.28 -2.94 5.42
C CYS A 361 -12.32 -1.91 5.84
N GLY A 362 -12.89 -1.14 4.89
CA GLY A 362 -14.07 -0.31 5.14
C GLY A 362 -14.01 0.68 6.31
N SER A 363 -12.83 1.10 6.77
CA SER A 363 -12.68 1.96 7.96
C SER A 363 -13.41 3.31 7.83
N HIS A 364 -13.57 3.79 6.60
CA HIS A 364 -14.32 5.00 6.26
C HIS A 364 -15.85 4.81 6.28
N CYS A 365 -16.35 3.57 6.22
CA CYS A 365 -17.78 3.27 6.18
C CYS A 365 -18.44 3.21 7.57
N LEU A 366 -17.64 3.12 8.63
CA LEU A 366 -18.09 2.81 9.99
C LEU A 366 -18.41 4.06 10.85
N GLN A 367 -18.53 5.25 10.25
CA GLN A 367 -18.64 6.52 10.99
C GLN A 367 -19.84 7.39 10.61
N ASN A 368 -20.94 6.80 10.13
CA ASN A 368 -22.23 7.51 10.02
C ASN A 368 -23.10 7.27 11.26
#